data_AF-A0A3E2HDQ8-F1
#
_entry.id   AF-A0A3E2HDQ8-F1
#
_cell.length_a   1.000
_cell.length_b   1.000
_cell.length_c   1.000
_cell.angle_alpha   90.00
_cell.angle_beta   90.00
_cell.angle_gamma   90.00
#
_symmetry.space_group_name_H-M   'P 1'
#
loop_
_entity.id
_entity.type
_entity.pdbx_description
1 polymer ?
#
loop_
_entity_poly.entity_id
_entity_poly.type
_entity_poly.pdbx_seq_one_letter_code
_entity_poly.pdbx_strand_id
1 'polypeptide(L)'
;MPLYNIEHIILLTDEQQLALANALTKAHTDRFHTPTYFINVHFTDVNDMKVFHSRRLVKPQNGIHAVWILGALSAGMEAGFPRPLVGEEHEWLVKHKAEFQRLADQGNQDFASLIKELAEREDFKDI
;
A
#
# COMPACT_ATOMS: atom_id res chain seq x y z
N MET A 1 -1.18 2.87 -8.13
CA MET A 1 -1.29 2.45 -6.71
C MET A 1 -0.17 1.46 -6.37
N PRO A 2 0.69 1.76 -5.39
CA PRO A 2 1.84 0.91 -5.08
C PRO A 2 1.44 -0.28 -4.19
N LEU A 3 2.11 -1.40 -4.43
CA LEU A 3 2.24 -2.48 -3.45
C LEU A 3 3.71 -2.58 -3.05
N TYR A 4 3.98 -2.29 -1.79
CA TYR A 4 5.28 -2.53 -1.16
C TYR A 4 5.28 -3.94 -0.57
N ASN A 5 6.15 -4.81 -1.07
CA ASN A 5 6.35 -6.15 -0.50
C ASN A 5 7.71 -6.20 0.20
N ILE A 6 7.69 -6.40 1.52
CA ILE A 6 8.87 -6.41 2.38
C ILE A 6 9.12 -7.85 2.81
N GLU A 7 10.23 -8.41 2.35
CA GLU A 7 10.69 -9.73 2.74
C GLU A 7 11.75 -9.60 3.84
N HIS A 8 11.49 -10.19 5.00
CA HIS A 8 12.37 -10.08 6.16
C HIS A 8 12.73 -11.46 6.71
N ILE A 9 13.95 -11.59 7.21
CA ILE A 9 14.44 -12.80 7.90
C ILE A 9 14.55 -12.55 9.40
N ILE A 10 14.73 -11.29 9.78
CA ILE A 10 14.72 -10.87 11.19
C ILE A 10 13.29 -10.84 11.70
N LEU A 11 13.13 -11.12 13.00
CA LEU A 11 11.89 -10.85 13.71
C LEU A 11 11.69 -9.33 13.77
N LEU A 12 10.75 -8.82 12.97
CA LEU A 12 10.24 -7.46 13.09
C LEU A 12 9.00 -7.51 13.99
N THR A 13 9.02 -6.76 15.08
CA THR A 13 7.83 -6.63 15.94
C THR A 13 6.71 -5.91 15.18
N ASP A 14 5.46 -6.11 15.59
CA ASP A 14 4.31 -5.41 15.00
C ASP A 14 4.50 -3.88 15.02
N GLU A 15 5.11 -3.35 16.08
CA GLU A 15 5.45 -1.92 16.19
C GLU A 15 6.47 -1.47 15.13
N GLN A 16 7.49 -2.30 14.84
CA GLN A 16 8.48 -2.01 13.82
C GLN A 16 7.89 -2.10 12.41
N GLN A 17 7.05 -3.10 12.15
CA GLN A 17 6.34 -3.25 10.88
C GLN A 17 5.40 -2.07 10.65
N LEU A 18 4.62 -1.69 11.67
CA LEU A 18 3.74 -0.53 11.63
C LEU A 18 4.51 0.77 11.39
N ALA A 19 5.64 0.98 12.08
CA ALA A 19 6.48 2.15 11.88
C ALA A 19 7.01 2.24 10.44
N LEU A 20 7.45 1.12 9.87
CA LEU A 20 7.93 1.07 8.49
C LEU A 20 6.80 1.27 7.47
N ALA A 21 5.64 0.65 7.70
CA ALA A 21 4.46 0.85 6.85
C ALA A 21 4.05 2.33 6.82
N ASN A 22 3.96 2.97 7.99
CA ASN A 22 3.63 4.39 8.10
C ASN A 22 4.66 5.28 7.39
N ALA A 23 5.96 4.96 7.51
CA ALA A 23 7.01 5.71 6.83
C ALA A 23 6.91 5.61 5.30
N LEU A 24 6.64 4.40 4.77
CA LEU A 24 6.46 4.18 3.33
C LEU A 24 5.20 4.87 2.81
N THR A 25 4.08 4.74 3.54
CA THR A 25 2.83 5.43 3.24
C THR A 25 3.06 6.92 3.17
N LYS A 26 3.63 7.53 4.22
CA LYS A 26 3.93 8.96 4.23
C LYS A 26 4.80 9.39 3.04
N ALA A 27 5.89 8.67 2.79
CA ALA A 27 6.79 9.00 1.69
C ALA A 27 6.10 8.94 0.32
N HIS A 28 5.21 7.97 0.11
CA HIS A 28 4.47 7.84 -1.14
C HIS A 28 3.39 8.91 -1.29
N THR A 29 2.57 9.12 -0.25
CA THR A 29 1.48 10.09 -0.29
C THR A 29 2.00 11.51 -0.46
N ASP A 30 3.11 11.87 0.19
CA ASP A 30 3.75 13.18 0.05
C ASP A 30 4.27 13.42 -1.39
N ARG A 31 4.78 12.36 -2.04
CA ARG A 31 5.42 12.47 -3.36
C ARG A 31 4.44 12.46 -4.51
N PHE A 32 3.35 11.70 -4.38
CA PHE A 32 2.44 11.36 -5.48
C PHE A 32 1.01 11.85 -5.26
N HIS A 33 0.72 12.59 -4.19
CA HIS A 33 -0.62 13.12 -3.91
C HIS A 33 -1.70 12.04 -3.97
N THR A 34 -1.39 10.88 -3.42
CA THR A 34 -2.26 9.70 -3.41
C THR A 34 -2.89 9.57 -2.02
N PRO A 35 -4.19 9.22 -1.88
CA PRO A 35 -4.78 8.86 -0.59
C PRO A 35 -4.07 7.67 0.06
N THR A 36 -4.02 7.66 1.40
CA THR A 36 -3.37 6.58 2.17
C THR A 36 -3.99 5.21 1.91
N TYR A 37 -5.30 5.16 1.66
CA TYR A 37 -6.05 3.93 1.38
C TYR A 37 -5.44 3.07 0.27
N PHE A 38 -4.78 3.69 -0.72
CA PHE A 38 -4.21 2.99 -1.87
C PHE A 38 -2.80 2.44 -1.65
N ILE A 39 -2.21 2.69 -0.48
CA ILE A 39 -0.86 2.23 -0.16
C ILE A 39 -0.96 0.90 0.58
N ASN A 40 -0.56 -0.16 -0.11
CA ASN A 40 -0.52 -1.49 0.47
C ASN A 40 0.93 -1.83 0.85
N VAL A 41 1.14 -2.24 2.09
CA VAL A 41 2.45 -2.69 2.59
C VAL A 41 2.29 -4.07 3.18
N HIS A 42 2.93 -5.05 2.55
CA HIS A 42 2.92 -6.44 2.98
C HIS A 42 4.28 -6.81 3.57
N PHE A 43 4.26 -7.52 4.68
CA PHE A 43 5.43 -8.12 5.29
C PHE A 43 5.35 -9.63 5.11
N THR A 44 6.45 -10.24 4.68
CA THR A 44 6.58 -11.69 4.57
C THR A 44 7.83 -12.13 5.28
N ASP A 45 7.67 -12.98 6.30
CA ASP A 45 8.78 -13.69 6.91
C ASP A 45 9.27 -14.75 5.92
N VAL A 46 10.54 -14.61 5.52
CA VAL A 46 11.21 -15.48 4.57
C VAL A 46 12.38 -16.23 5.21
N ASN A 47 12.37 -16.42 6.53
CA ASN A 47 13.43 -17.12 7.26
C ASN A 47 13.69 -18.54 6.72
N ASP A 48 12.66 -19.23 6.22
CA ASP A 48 12.77 -20.57 5.61
C ASP A 48 13.02 -20.55 4.09
N MET A 49 13.20 -19.37 3.49
CA MET A 49 13.38 -19.24 2.05
C MET A 49 14.71 -19.81 1.57
N LYS A 50 14.63 -20.67 0.54
CA LYS A 50 15.81 -21.24 -0.13
C LYS A 50 16.28 -20.30 -1.24
N VAL A 51 17.39 -19.61 -1.00
CA VAL A 51 17.99 -18.71 -2.00
C VAL A 51 19.15 -19.41 -2.70
N PHE A 52 19.20 -19.32 -4.03
CA PHE A 52 20.30 -19.86 -4.83
C PHE A 52 21.06 -18.73 -5.54
N HIS A 53 22.36 -18.60 -5.26
CA HIS A 53 23.24 -17.69 -6.00
C HIS A 53 24.24 -18.51 -6.81
N SER A 54 24.30 -18.25 -8.13
CA SER A 54 25.17 -19.01 -9.04
C SER A 54 25.03 -20.54 -8.89
N ARG A 55 23.78 -21.02 -8.77
CA ARG A 55 23.40 -22.43 -8.57
C ARG A 55 23.82 -23.06 -7.23
N ARG A 56 24.25 -22.26 -6.25
CA ARG A 56 24.58 -22.73 -4.89
C ARG A 56 23.52 -22.27 -3.91
N LEU A 57 23.10 -23.15 -3.01
CA LEU A 57 22.25 -22.78 -1.87
C LEU A 57 23.03 -21.80 -0.98
N VAL A 58 22.43 -20.64 -0.71
CA VAL A 58 22.98 -19.62 0.17
C VAL A 58 22.03 -19.43 1.33
N LYS A 59 22.59 -19.40 2.55
CA LYS A 59 21.80 -19.01 3.71
C LYS A 59 21.55 -17.51 3.66
N PRO A 60 20.30 -17.07 3.80
CA PRO A 60 20.00 -15.66 3.97
C PRO A 60 20.71 -15.12 5.22
N GLN A 61 21.24 -13.90 5.13
CA GLN A 61 21.91 -13.23 6.25
C GLN A 61 20.89 -12.57 7.18
N ASN A 62 21.22 -12.39 8.45
CA ASN A 62 20.35 -11.71 9.41
C ASN A 62 20.12 -10.25 8.97
N GLY A 63 18.96 -9.95 8.41
CA GLY A 63 18.53 -8.60 8.03
C GLY A 63 17.19 -8.58 7.28
N ILE A 64 16.83 -7.40 6.77
CA ILE A 64 15.83 -7.28 5.71
C ILE A 64 16.43 -7.95 4.47
N HIS A 65 15.72 -8.94 3.92
CA HIS A 65 16.20 -9.68 2.77
C HIS A 65 16.06 -8.85 1.51
N ALA A 66 14.86 -8.31 1.30
CA ALA A 66 14.53 -7.51 0.13
C ALA A 66 13.35 -6.59 0.42
N VAL A 67 13.35 -5.43 -0.23
CA VAL A 67 12.20 -4.54 -0.32
C VAL A 67 11.89 -4.35 -1.79
N TRP A 68 10.72 -4.83 -2.20
CA TRP A 68 10.26 -4.75 -3.58
C TRP A 68 9.14 -3.73 -3.68
N ILE A 69 9.26 -2.82 -4.65
CA ILE A 69 8.12 -2.03 -5.13
C ILE A 69 7.69 -2.70 -6.43
N LEU A 70 6.58 -3.43 -6.37
CA LEU A 70 6.11 -4.18 -7.53
C LEU A 70 5.37 -3.22 -8.48
N GLY A 71 6.07 -2.74 -9.52
CA GLY A 71 5.49 -1.93 -10.60
C GLY A 71 4.56 -2.72 -11.55
N ALA A 72 4.25 -3.98 -11.25
CA ALA A 72 3.54 -4.90 -12.13
C ALA A 72 2.01 -4.87 -11.99
N LEU A 73 1.45 -4.06 -11.09
CA LEU A 73 0.00 -3.99 -10.86
C LEU A 73 -0.66 -2.93 -11.75
N SER A 74 -0.48 -3.04 -13.07
CA SER A 74 -1.08 -2.14 -14.06
C SER A 74 -2.61 -2.30 -14.17
N ALA A 75 -3.16 -3.44 -13.76
CA ALA A 75 -4.59 -3.68 -13.63
C ALA A 75 -4.85 -4.52 -12.38
N GLY A 76 -5.91 -4.20 -11.64
CA GLY A 76 -6.32 -4.96 -10.46
C GLY A 76 -7.64 -4.45 -9.92
N MET A 77 -8.24 -5.23 -9.03
CA MET A 77 -9.40 -4.82 -8.26
C MET A 77 -8.99 -4.67 -6.80
N GLU A 78 -9.47 -3.63 -6.14
CA GLU A 78 -9.23 -3.34 -4.73
C GLU A 78 -10.55 -2.96 -4.09
N ALA A 79 -10.98 -3.73 -3.07
CA ALA A 79 -12.29 -3.63 -2.45
C ALA A 79 -13.48 -3.57 -3.43
N GLY A 80 -13.36 -4.25 -4.58
CA GLY A 80 -14.41 -4.26 -5.60
C GLY A 80 -14.35 -3.10 -6.60
N PHE A 81 -13.35 -2.23 -6.53
CA PHE A 81 -13.12 -1.16 -7.49
C PHE A 81 -11.93 -1.47 -8.40
N PRO A 82 -12.01 -1.16 -9.71
CA PRO A 82 -10.82 -1.24 -10.57
C PRO A 82 -9.81 -0.20 -10.09
N ARG A 83 -8.54 -0.56 -10.02
CA ARG A 83 -7.49 0.40 -9.69
C ARG A 83 -7.44 1.55 -10.71
N PRO A 84 -7.22 2.81 -10.29
CA PRO A 84 -6.94 3.90 -11.22
C PRO A 84 -5.66 3.63 -12.02
N LEU A 85 -5.65 4.07 -13.27
CA LEU A 85 -4.41 4.19 -14.03
C LEU A 85 -3.56 5.32 -13.44
N VAL A 86 -2.25 5.22 -13.65
CA VAL A 86 -1.31 6.24 -13.18
C VAL A 86 -1.63 7.58 -13.84
N GLY A 87 -1.91 8.60 -13.02
CA GLY A 87 -2.29 9.95 -13.46
C GLY A 87 -3.79 10.19 -13.55
N GLU A 88 -4.63 9.16 -13.40
CA GLU A 88 -6.09 9.26 -13.44
C GLU A 88 -6.74 9.19 -12.05
N GLU A 89 -5.93 9.23 -10.97
CA GLU A 89 -6.41 9.04 -9.59
C GLU A 89 -7.50 10.04 -9.19
N HIS A 90 -7.38 11.30 -9.61
CA HIS A 90 -8.35 12.35 -9.27
C HIS A 90 -9.72 12.07 -9.88
N GLU A 91 -9.80 11.85 -11.20
CA GLU A 91 -11.05 11.54 -11.89
C GLU A 91 -11.70 10.26 -11.36
N TRP A 92 -10.87 9.28 -11.04
CA TRP A 92 -11.29 8.02 -10.43
C TRP A 92 -11.92 8.24 -9.05
N LEU A 93 -11.31 9.07 -8.20
CA LEU A 93 -11.83 9.41 -6.89
C LEU A 93 -13.19 10.11 -7.00
N VAL A 94 -13.32 11.12 -7.87
CA VAL A 94 -14.58 11.83 -8.13
C VAL A 94 -15.67 10.85 -8.57
N LYS A 95 -15.35 9.96 -9.51
CA LYS A 95 -16.29 8.97 -10.06
C LYS A 95 -16.84 8.03 -8.99
N HIS A 96 -16.01 7.62 -8.04
CA HIS A 96 -16.36 6.57 -7.08
C HIS A 96 -16.71 7.08 -5.67
N LYS A 97 -16.53 8.38 -5.38
CA LYS A 97 -16.77 8.99 -4.06
C LYS A 97 -18.14 8.67 -3.46
N ALA A 98 -19.21 8.70 -4.26
CA ALA A 98 -20.56 8.39 -3.78
C ALA A 98 -20.67 6.96 -3.23
N GLU A 99 -19.97 6.01 -3.85
CA GLU A 99 -19.93 4.63 -3.40
C GLU A 99 -19.04 4.46 -2.16
N PHE A 100 -17.92 5.20 -2.08
CA PHE A 100 -17.09 5.23 -0.86
C PHE A 100 -17.89 5.74 0.33
N GLN A 101 -18.68 6.81 0.15
CA GLN A 101 -19.57 7.31 1.18
C GLN A 101 -20.60 6.24 1.58
N ARG A 102 -21.23 5.57 0.61
CA ARG A 102 -22.18 4.49 0.90
C ARG A 102 -21.54 3.36 1.73
N LEU A 103 -20.31 2.97 1.42
CA LEU A 103 -19.56 1.94 2.15
C LEU A 103 -19.17 2.42 3.56
N ALA A 104 -18.76 3.68 3.70
CA ALA A 104 -18.48 4.31 4.99
C ALA A 104 -19.73 4.34 5.88
N ASP A 105 -20.88 4.74 5.33
CA ASP A 105 -22.17 4.78 6.03
C ASP A 105 -22.65 3.39 6.47
N GLN A 106 -22.21 2.34 5.77
CA GLN A 106 -22.44 0.94 6.14
C GLN A 106 -21.46 0.41 7.19
N GLY A 107 -20.55 1.25 7.69
CA GLY A 107 -19.63 0.93 8.77
C GLY A 107 -18.26 0.43 8.32
N ASN A 108 -17.94 0.47 7.02
CA ASN A 108 -16.60 0.13 6.55
C ASN A 108 -15.60 1.22 6.98
N GLN A 109 -14.71 0.87 7.91
CA GLN A 109 -13.77 1.81 8.54
C GLN A 109 -12.70 2.33 7.58
N ASP A 110 -12.30 1.53 6.59
CA ASP A 110 -11.30 1.95 5.60
C ASP A 110 -11.88 3.05 4.72
N PHE A 111 -13.12 2.88 4.24
CA PHE A 111 -13.80 3.91 3.46
C PHE A 111 -14.21 5.12 4.29
N ALA A 112 -14.58 4.94 5.56
CA ALA A 112 -14.80 6.07 6.47
C ALA A 112 -13.53 6.92 6.65
N SER A 113 -12.38 6.25 6.79
CA SER A 113 -11.07 6.91 6.88
C SER A 113 -10.69 7.60 5.57
N LEU A 114 -10.93 6.96 4.42
CA LEU A 114 -10.72 7.56 3.10
C LEU A 114 -11.58 8.81 2.90
N ILE A 115 -12.88 8.75 3.16
CA ILE A 115 -13.77 9.92 3.03
C ILE A 115 -13.32 11.07 3.93
N LYS A 116 -12.93 10.77 5.18
CA LYS A 116 -12.38 11.76 6.09
C LYS A 116 -11.09 12.37 5.54
N GLU A 117 -10.17 11.54 5.04
CA GLU A 117 -8.92 12.00 4.42
C GLU A 117 -9.18 12.94 3.25
N LEU A 118 -10.09 12.59 2.33
CA LEU A 118 -10.45 13.41 1.18
C LEU A 118 -11.03 14.77 1.60
N ALA A 119 -11.77 14.82 2.71
CA ALA A 119 -12.35 16.07 3.22
C ALA A 119 -11.33 16.98 3.93
N GLU A 120 -10.31 16.40 4.58
CA GLU A 120 -9.34 17.14 5.40
C GLU A 120 -8.10 17.58 4.60
N ARG A 121 -7.71 16.84 3.57
CA ARG A 121 -6.52 17.13 2.77
C ARG A 121 -6.77 18.23 1.74
N GLU A 122 -5.88 19.24 1.75
CA GLU A 122 -5.95 20.39 0.84
C GLU A 122 -5.93 20.01 -0.64
N ASP A 123 -5.17 18.97 -1.01
CA ASP A 123 -5.00 18.51 -2.39
C ASP A 123 -6.19 17.70 -2.93
N PHE A 124 -7.23 17.46 -2.13
CA PHE A 124 -8.45 16.75 -2.52
C PHE A 124 -9.73 17.56 -2.30
N LYS A 125 -9.64 18.85 -1.97
CA LYS A 125 -10.81 19.68 -1.62
C LYS A 125 -11.85 19.86 -2.74
N ASP A 126 -11.44 19.65 -3.98
CA ASP A 126 -12.26 19.74 -5.18
C ASP A 126 -12.89 18.40 -5.59
N ILE A 127 -12.56 17.31 -4.88
CA ILE A 127 -13.15 15.98 -5.02
C ILE A 127 -14.42 15.88 -4.18
#